data_AF-A0A9J6G129-F1
#
_entry.id   AF-A0A9J6G129-F1
#
_cell.length_a   1.000
_cell.length_b   1.000
_cell.length_c   1.000
_cell.angle_alpha   90.00
_cell.angle_beta   90.00
_cell.angle_gamma   90.00
#
_symmetry.space_group_name_H-M   'P 1'
#
loop_
_entity.id
_entity.type
_entity.pdbx_description
1 polymer ?
#
loop_
_entity_poly.entity_id
_entity_poly.type
_entity_poly.pdbx_seq_one_letter_code
_entity_poly.pdbx_strand_id
1 'polypeptide(L)'
;MLLEDPPPAATIFCDSWPALLHLREASGPRGRGGHLEMSLVAKLRDLQGQGCNLRLQWLPDHVGISGNDAADDLNKAAHNSPMAPVSASLVRYDVARDVIRREMAAHHP
;
A
#
# COMPACT_ATOMS: atom_id res chain seq x y z
N MET A 1 13.13 16.23 -15.59
CA MET A 1 12.97 14.81 -15.23
C MET A 1 11.67 14.39 -15.89
N LEU A 2 11.73 13.70 -17.03
CA LEU A 2 10.53 13.33 -17.78
C LEU A 2 9.73 12.35 -16.90
N LEU A 3 8.48 12.70 -16.58
CA LEU A 3 7.54 11.69 -16.10
C LEU A 3 7.36 10.75 -17.30
N GLU A 4 8.03 9.60 -17.26
CA GLU A 4 7.76 8.55 -18.23
C GLU A 4 6.28 8.18 -18.12
N ASP A 5 5.60 8.04 -19.27
CA ASP A 5 4.24 7.52 -19.29
C ASP A 5 4.22 6.16 -18.57
N PRO A 6 3.16 5.86 -17.80
CA PRO A 6 3.09 4.60 -17.08
C PRO A 6 3.23 3.42 -18.06
N PRO A 7 3.97 2.37 -17.69
CA PRO A 7 4.21 1.26 -18.60
C PRO A 7 2.88 0.63 -19.04
N PRO A 8 2.77 0.15 -20.29
CA PRO A 8 1.53 -0.42 -20.81
C PRO A 8 1.04 -1.65 -20.03
N ALA A 9 1.95 -2.31 -19.30
CA ALA A 9 1.62 -3.35 -18.34
C ALA A 9 2.63 -3.39 -17.20
N ALA A 10 2.17 -3.73 -16.01
CA ALA A 10 3.00 -3.92 -14.83
C ALA A 10 2.47 -5.08 -13.97
N THR A 11 3.37 -5.80 -13.31
CA THR A 11 3.01 -6.80 -12.30
C THR A 11 3.69 -6.43 -10.99
N ILE A 12 2.91 -6.28 -9.93
CA ILE A 12 3.41 -6.10 -8.56
C ILE A 12 3.37 -7.47 -7.90
N PHE A 13 4.53 -7.92 -7.46
CA PHE A 13 4.65 -9.14 -6.68
C PHE A 13 4.52 -8.84 -5.19
N CYS A 14 3.84 -9.71 -4.46
CA CYS A 14 3.64 -9.58 -3.02
C CYS A 14 3.60 -10.96 -2.37
N ASP A 15 4.34 -11.12 -1.28
CA ASP A 15 4.39 -12.33 -0.47
C ASP A 15 3.28 -12.40 0.60
N SER A 16 2.71 -11.26 0.98
CA SER A 16 1.61 -11.17 1.93
C SER A 16 0.26 -11.55 1.31
N TRP A 17 -0.07 -12.83 1.39
CA TRP A 17 -1.41 -13.33 1.02
C TRP A 17 -2.56 -12.58 1.73
N PRO A 18 -2.50 -12.29 3.04
CA PRO A 18 -3.54 -11.51 3.71
C PRO A 18 -3.71 -10.11 3.11
N ALA A 19 -2.62 -9.42 2.75
CA ALA A 19 -2.69 -8.10 2.13
C ALA A 19 -3.40 -8.16 0.76
N LEU A 20 -3.08 -9.16 -0.06
CA LEU A 20 -3.74 -9.37 -1.35
C LEU A 20 -5.22 -9.72 -1.18
N LEU A 21 -5.57 -10.50 -0.16
CA LEU A 21 -6.96 -10.84 0.14
C LEU A 21 -7.76 -9.59 0.53
N HIS A 22 -7.25 -8.75 1.43
CA HIS A 22 -7.89 -7.51 1.85
C HIS A 22 -8.08 -6.55 0.67
N LEU A 23 -7.08 -6.40 -0.19
CA LEU A 23 -7.20 -5.58 -1.40
C LEU A 23 -8.23 -6.13 -2.38
N ARG A 24 -8.33 -7.45 -2.52
CA ARG A 24 -9.33 -8.10 -3.37
C ARG A 24 -10.74 -7.84 -2.85
N GLU A 25 -10.95 -7.95 -1.54
CA GLU A 25 -12.24 -7.68 -0.89
C GLU A 25 -12.64 -6.20 -1.02
N ALA A 26 -11.68 -5.29 -0.84
CA ALA A 26 -11.87 -3.85 -1.03
C ALA A 26 -12.14 -3.47 -2.49
N SER A 27 -11.57 -4.20 -3.45
CA SER A 27 -11.78 -3.98 -4.89
C SER A 27 -13.13 -4.51 -5.39
N GLY A 28 -13.77 -5.40 -4.64
CA GLY A 28 -15.01 -6.07 -5.04
C GLY A 28 -16.23 -5.14 -5.11
N PRO A 29 -17.37 -5.63 -5.61
CA PRO A 29 -18.57 -4.81 -5.85
C PRO A 29 -19.14 -4.13 -4.59
N ARG A 30 -18.88 -4.73 -3.43
CA ARG A 30 -19.34 -4.22 -2.12
C ARG A 30 -18.32 -3.33 -1.41
N GLY A 31 -17.12 -3.15 -1.97
CA GLY A 31 -16.07 -2.28 -1.43
C GLY A 31 -15.80 -2.52 0.05
N ARG A 32 -15.44 -3.75 0.45
CA ARG A 32 -15.22 -4.09 1.86
C ARG A 32 -13.73 -3.99 2.17
N GLY A 33 -13.31 -2.84 2.66
CA GLY A 33 -11.94 -2.60 3.08
C GLY A 33 -11.88 -1.46 4.09
N GLY A 34 -10.82 -1.43 4.88
CA GLY A 34 -10.47 -0.27 5.68
C GLY A 34 -10.06 0.89 4.80
N HIS A 35 -9.67 1.98 5.45
CA HIS A 35 -9.32 3.19 4.74
C HIS A 35 -8.13 2.97 3.79
N LEU A 36 -7.07 2.34 4.30
CA LEU A 36 -5.85 2.08 3.55
C LEU A 36 -6.13 1.29 2.28
N GLU A 37 -6.89 0.20 2.39
CA GLU A 37 -7.25 -0.66 1.27
C GLU A 37 -8.01 0.14 0.20
N MET A 38 -8.98 0.96 0.60
CA MET A 38 -9.74 1.79 -0.35
C MET A 38 -8.86 2.82 -1.06
N SER A 39 -7.89 3.41 -0.36
CA SER A 39 -6.94 4.34 -0.97
C SER A 39 -6.01 3.65 -1.97
N LEU A 40 -5.54 2.45 -1.66
CA LEU A 40 -4.75 1.64 -2.59
C LEU A 40 -5.58 1.25 -3.81
N VAL A 41 -6.82 0.79 -3.63
CA VAL A 41 -7.73 0.47 -4.73
C VAL A 41 -7.96 1.66 -5.65
N ALA A 42 -8.13 2.87 -5.11
CA ALA A 42 -8.26 4.09 -5.91
C ALA A 42 -7.00 4.33 -6.77
N LYS A 43 -5.80 4.25 -6.18
CA LYS A 43 -4.53 4.43 -6.92
C LYS A 43 -4.33 3.37 -8.01
N LEU A 44 -4.71 2.12 -7.73
CA LEU A 44 -4.64 1.05 -8.72
C LEU A 44 -5.58 1.32 -9.90
N ARG A 45 -6.80 1.80 -9.63
CA ARG A 45 -7.77 2.19 -10.65
C ARG A 45 -7.31 3.41 -11.46
N ASP A 46 -6.67 4.38 -10.80
CA ASP A 46 -6.11 5.55 -11.49
C ASP A 46 -5.03 5.14 -12.51
N LEU A 47 -4.12 4.25 -12.12
CA LEU A 47 -3.10 3.70 -13.04
C LEU A 47 -3.73 2.91 -14.19
N GLN A 48 -4.76 2.10 -13.91
CA GLN A 48 -5.50 1.38 -14.94
C GLN A 48 -6.24 2.33 -15.90
N GLY A 49 -6.82 3.42 -15.38
CA GLY A 49 -7.45 4.47 -16.17
C GLY A 49 -6.48 5.22 -17.09
N GLN A 50 -5.18 5.23 -16.75
CA GLN A 50 -4.10 5.76 -17.58
C GLN A 50 -3.59 4.75 -18.62
N GLY A 51 -4.18 3.56 -18.72
CA GLY A 51 -3.81 2.54 -19.70
C GLY A 51 -2.76 1.54 -19.24
N CYS A 52 -2.37 1.54 -17.95
CA CYS A 52 -1.48 0.54 -17.40
C CYS A 52 -2.25 -0.74 -17.04
N ASN A 53 -1.97 -1.85 -17.74
CA ASN A 53 -2.49 -3.16 -17.37
C ASN A 53 -1.74 -3.70 -16.14
N LEU A 54 -2.24 -3.34 -14.96
CA LEU A 54 -1.61 -3.67 -13.68
C LEU A 54 -2.19 -4.96 -13.07
N ARG A 55 -1.30 -5.87 -12.67
CA ARG A 55 -1.64 -7.13 -11.98
C ARG A 55 -0.95 -7.22 -10.62
N LEU A 56 -1.66 -7.76 -9.63
CA LEU A 56 -1.08 -8.15 -8.35
C LEU A 56 -0.90 -9.67 -8.35
N GLN A 57 0.32 -10.15 -8.10
CA GLN A 57 0.65 -11.57 -8.13
C GLN A 57 1.23 -12.00 -6.78
N TRP A 58 0.62 -13.03 -6.19
CA TRP A 58 1.19 -13.66 -5.02
C TRP A 58 2.43 -14.47 -5.37
N LEU A 59 3.45 -14.42 -4.52
CA LEU A 59 4.60 -15.34 -4.54
C LEU A 59 4.90 -15.85 -3.13
N PRO A 60 5.54 -17.02 -2.98
CA PRO A 60 5.98 -17.48 -1.68
C PRO A 60 7.24 -16.74 -1.22
N ASP A 61 7.30 -16.40 0.07
CA ASP A 61 8.45 -15.75 0.68
C ASP A 61 9.65 -16.70 0.81
N HIS A 62 10.87 -16.15 0.81
CA HIS A 62 12.14 -16.84 1.05
C HIS A 62 12.42 -18.06 0.14
N VAL A 63 11.95 -18.02 -1.11
CA VAL A 63 12.22 -19.07 -2.11
C VAL A 63 13.38 -18.74 -3.07
N GLY A 64 14.19 -17.73 -2.75
CA GLY A 64 15.33 -17.31 -3.56
C GLY A 64 14.97 -16.41 -4.76
N ILE A 65 13.82 -15.74 -4.71
CA ILE A 65 13.49 -14.68 -5.67
C ILE A 65 14.21 -13.41 -5.20
N SER A 66 15.34 -13.11 -5.85
CA SER A 66 16.22 -12.00 -5.45
C SER A 66 15.51 -10.66 -5.31
N GLY A 67 14.49 -10.40 -6.13
CA GLY A 67 13.67 -9.18 -6.04
C GLY A 67 12.82 -9.12 -4.77
N ASN A 68 12.27 -10.25 -4.30
CA ASN A 68 11.50 -10.28 -3.05
C ASN A 68 12.43 -10.13 -1.84
N ASP A 69 13.55 -10.86 -1.85
CA ASP A 69 14.53 -10.79 -0.77
C ASP A 69 15.08 -9.36 -0.61
N ALA A 70 15.39 -8.70 -1.72
CA ALA A 70 15.82 -7.29 -1.71
C ALA A 70 14.72 -6.35 -1.20
N ALA A 71 13.44 -6.62 -1.52
CA ALA A 71 12.32 -5.82 -1.03
C ALA A 71 12.12 -5.97 0.48
N ASP A 72 12.25 -7.19 1.01
CA ASP A 72 12.17 -7.48 2.45
C ASP A 72 13.35 -6.86 3.21
N ASP A 73 14.57 -6.93 2.68
CA ASP A 73 15.74 -6.26 3.26
C ASP A 73 15.57 -4.73 3.30
N LEU A 74 15.03 -4.13 2.24
CA LEU A 74 14.70 -2.70 2.22
C LEU A 74 13.62 -2.35 3.25
N ASN A 75 12.61 -3.20 3.41
CA ASN A 75 11.55 -3.00 4.40
C ASN A 75 12.12 -3.06 5.83
N LYS A 76 12.97 -4.04 6.15
CA LYS A 76 13.67 -4.13 7.45
C LYS A 76 14.57 -2.92 7.70
N ALA A 77 15.32 -2.48 6.70
CA ALA A 77 16.17 -1.30 6.80
C ALA A 77 15.36 -0.03 7.06
N ALA A 78 14.23 0.14 6.38
CA ALA A 78 13.33 1.27 6.57
C ALA A 78 12.68 1.25 7.96
N HIS A 79 12.23 0.08 8.43
CA HIS A 79 11.64 -0.07 9.76
C HIS A 79 12.59 0.36 10.88
N ASN A 80 13.88 0.09 10.72
CA ASN A 80 14.93 0.44 11.69
C ASN A 80 15.48 1.86 11.52
N SER A 81 15.06 2.59 10.49
CA SER A 81 15.56 3.94 10.19
C SER A 81 14.53 5.01 10.61
N PRO A 82 14.85 5.88 11.58
CA PRO A 82 13.95 6.96 11.99
C PRO A 82 13.78 8.05 10.92
N MET A 83 14.60 8.03 9.86
CA MET A 83 14.53 8.96 8.73
C MET A 83 13.83 8.35 7.51
N ALA A 84 13.35 7.10 7.59
CA ALA A 84 12.66 6.48 6.46
C ALA A 84 11.42 7.30 6.08
N PRO A 85 11.26 7.68 4.79
CA PRO A 85 10.11 8.47 4.37
C PRO A 85 8.83 7.65 4.56
N VAL A 86 7.92 8.18 5.39
CA VAL A 86 6.57 7.63 5.51
C VAL A 86 5.77 8.01 4.27
N SER A 87 5.07 7.05 3.68
CA SER A 87 4.29 7.31 2.47
C SER A 87 3.26 8.42 2.72
N ALA A 88 3.43 9.57 2.08
CA ALA A 88 2.52 10.72 2.16
C ALA A 88 1.08 10.38 1.73
N SER A 89 0.92 9.28 0.98
CA SER A 89 -0.38 8.75 0.56
C SER A 89 -1.23 8.25 1.73
N LEU A 90 -0.62 7.88 2.86
CA LEU A 90 -1.29 7.42 4.09
C LEU A 90 -1.75 8.58 4.98
N VAL A 91 -1.17 9.77 4.80
CA VAL A 91 -1.34 10.91 5.72
C VAL A 91 -2.76 11.49 5.65
N ARG A 92 -3.48 11.33 4.54
CA ARG A 92 -4.90 11.73 4.45
C ARG A 92 -5.82 10.96 5.39
N TYR A 93 -5.38 9.82 5.91
CA TYR A 93 -6.24 8.88 6.64
C TYR A 93 -5.74 8.51 8.03
N ASP A 94 -4.71 9.23 8.49
CA ASP A 94 -4.35 9.35 9.91
C ASP A 94 -5.45 10.08 10.72
N VAL A 95 -6.61 10.38 10.11
CA VAL A 95 -7.79 10.97 10.76
C VAL A 95 -8.22 10.16 11.97
N ALA A 96 -8.13 8.82 11.93
CA ALA A 96 -8.43 8.00 13.11
C ALA A 96 -7.46 8.28 14.27
N ARG A 97 -6.17 8.44 13.98
CA ARG A 97 -5.15 8.77 14.96
C ARG A 97 -5.31 10.20 15.47
N ASP A 98 -5.68 11.14 14.61
CA ASP A 98 -5.92 12.54 14.96
C ASP A 98 -7.24 12.72 15.72
N VAL A 99 -8.28 11.95 15.39
CA VAL A 99 -9.54 11.88 16.15
C VAL A 99 -9.27 11.29 17.54
N ILE A 100 -8.58 10.15 17.62
CA ILE A 100 -8.21 9.55 18.91
C ILE A 100 -7.35 10.53 19.73
N ARG A 101 -6.39 11.22 19.12
CA ARG A 101 -5.59 12.26 19.80
C ARG A 101 -6.43 13.43 20.28
N ARG A 102 -7.38 13.91 19.47
CA ARG A 102 -8.30 15.01 19.85
C ARG A 102 -9.21 14.59 21.00
N GLU A 103 -9.78 13.41 20.94
CA GLU A 103 -10.62 12.86 22.01
C GLU A 103 -9.82 12.66 23.29
N MET A 104 -8.60 12.12 23.20
CA MET A 104 -7.73 12.02 24.37
C MET A 104 -7.38 13.40 24.95
N ALA A 105 -7.02 14.38 24.12
CA ALA A 105 -6.74 15.75 24.58
C ALA A 105 -7.97 16.45 25.19
N ALA A 106 -9.18 16.13 24.73
CA ALA A 106 -10.43 16.67 25.26
C ALA A 106 -10.87 16.00 26.58
N HIS A 107 -10.37 14.79 26.85
CA HIS A 107 -10.75 13.97 28.00
C HIS A 107 -9.63 13.77 29.04
N HIS A 108 -8.45 14.32 28.83
CA HIS A 108 -7.42 14.45 29.87
C HIS A 108 -7.63 15.76 30.66
N PRO A 109 -7.69 15.72 32.01
CA PRO A 109 -7.89 16.91 32.86
C PRO A 109 -6.70 17.87 32.85
#